data_AF-A0A6S6VWH0-F1
#
_entry.id   AF-A0A6S6VWH0-F1
#
_cell.length_a   1.000
_cell.length_b   1.000
_cell.length_c   1.000
_cell.angle_alpha   90.00
_cell.angle_beta   90.00
_cell.angle_gamma   90.00
#
_symmetry.space_group_name_H-M   'P 1'
#
loop_
_entity.id
_entity.type
_entity.pdbx_description
1 polymer ?
#
loop_
_entity_poly.entity_id
_entity_poly.type
_entity_poly.pdbx_seq_one_letter_code
_entity_poly.pdbx_strand_id
1 'polypeptide(L)'
;MGDREAAIQAAISDIDASVFLSQRAAAKAYNIPQSTISTRIRGRQSNQDSHVYQQRLTLEQEDFLVQWILEEDARAFPPSHARAREMANRILRMNGDHRPVGKHWMAAFLKRNPRVASVVGRKIEAA
;
A
#
# COMPACT_ATOMS: atom_id res chain seq x y z
N MET A 1 4.03 9.94 -7.66
CA MET A 1 3.34 8.65 -7.94
C MET A 1 1.90 8.59 -7.40
N GLY A 2 1.48 9.51 -6.52
CA GLY A 2 0.05 9.74 -6.21
C GLY A 2 -0.67 10.60 -7.28
N ASP A 3 0.08 11.22 -8.18
CA ASP A 3 -0.40 12.27 -9.07
C ASP A 3 -1.35 11.74 -10.16
N ARG A 4 -1.17 10.49 -10.60
CA ARG A 4 -1.99 9.92 -11.70
C ARG A 4 -3.39 9.51 -11.25
N GLU A 5 -3.51 8.85 -10.10
CA GLU A 5 -4.84 8.46 -9.60
C GLU A 5 -5.62 9.69 -9.13
N ALA A 6 -4.95 10.64 -8.47
CA ALA A 6 -5.55 11.93 -8.13
C ALA A 6 -6.07 12.68 -9.38
N ALA A 7 -5.30 12.69 -10.47
CA ALA A 7 -5.74 13.30 -11.73
C ALA A 7 -6.94 12.58 -12.37
N ILE A 8 -7.03 11.24 -12.25
CA ILE A 8 -8.20 10.48 -12.72
C ILE A 8 -9.44 10.82 -11.90
N GLN A 9 -9.32 10.89 -10.57
CA GLN A 9 -10.45 11.24 -9.69
C GLN A 9 -10.91 12.69 -9.90
N ALA A 10 -9.96 13.62 -10.05
CA ALA A 10 -10.27 15.01 -10.40
C ALA A 10 -11.01 15.11 -11.75
N ALA A 11 -10.55 14.39 -12.78
CA ALA A 11 -11.21 14.37 -14.07
C ALA A 11 -12.65 13.83 -14.02
N ILE A 12 -12.93 12.87 -13.13
CA ILE A 12 -14.28 12.33 -12.93
C ILE A 12 -15.15 13.32 -12.18
N SER A 13 -14.64 13.91 -11.10
CA SER A 13 -15.33 14.96 -10.34
C SER A 13 -15.74 16.13 -11.24
N ASP A 14 -14.87 16.55 -12.15
CA ASP A 14 -15.15 17.64 -13.09
C ASP A 14 -16.16 17.24 -14.19
N ILE A 15 -16.25 15.96 -14.54
CA ILE A 15 -17.33 15.46 -15.42
C ILE A 15 -18.67 15.50 -14.67
N ASP A 16 -18.71 15.04 -13.42
CA ASP A 16 -19.93 15.01 -12.60
C ASP A 16 -20.40 16.44 -12.25
N ALA A 17 -19.46 17.35 -12.00
CA ALA A 17 -19.73 18.78 -11.80
C ALA A 17 -20.06 19.53 -13.11
N SER A 18 -20.17 18.82 -14.24
CA SER A 18 -20.46 19.38 -15.57
C SER A 18 -19.46 20.46 -16.05
N VAL A 19 -18.24 20.47 -15.51
CA VAL A 19 -17.13 21.32 -15.97
C VAL A 19 -16.71 20.90 -17.38
N PHE A 20 -16.72 19.59 -17.66
CA PHE A 20 -16.51 19.05 -19.00
C PHE A 20 -17.78 18.44 -19.57
N LEU A 21 -18.15 18.90 -20.77
CA LEU A 21 -19.35 18.44 -21.51
C LEU A 21 -19.26 16.97 -21.98
N SER A 22 -18.10 16.32 -21.89
CA SER A 22 -17.92 14.91 -22.23
C SER A 22 -16.66 14.30 -21.63
N GLN A 23 -16.65 12.97 -21.48
CA GLN A 23 -15.45 12.22 -21.07
C GLN A 23 -14.25 12.45 -21.99
N ARG A 24 -14.46 12.74 -23.29
CA ARG A 24 -13.36 13.05 -24.23
C ARG A 24 -12.73 14.41 -23.95
N ALA A 25 -13.53 15.40 -23.56
CA ALA A 25 -13.03 16.72 -23.22
C ALA A 25 -12.16 16.66 -21.96
N ALA A 26 -12.64 15.97 -20.91
CA ALA A 26 -11.87 15.71 -19.71
C ALA A 26 -10.60 14.89 -20.01
N ALA A 27 -10.69 13.82 -20.81
CA ALA A 27 -9.54 13.01 -21.23
C ALA A 27 -8.42 13.86 -21.86
N LYS A 28 -8.79 14.80 -22.75
CA LYS A 28 -7.84 15.70 -23.39
C LYS A 28 -7.27 16.72 -22.41
N ALA A 29 -8.10 17.31 -21.54
CA ALA A 29 -7.68 18.31 -20.57
C ALA A 29 -6.68 17.75 -19.54
N TYR A 30 -6.92 16.54 -19.05
CA TYR A 30 -6.06 15.87 -18.07
C TYR A 30 -4.96 15.00 -18.68
N ASN A 31 -4.89 14.89 -20.02
CA ASN A 31 -3.99 13.99 -20.73
C ASN A 31 -4.10 12.51 -20.25
N ILE A 32 -5.33 12.06 -20.02
CA ILE A 32 -5.67 10.70 -19.57
C ILE A 32 -6.46 10.01 -20.68
N PRO A 33 -6.15 8.76 -21.05
CA PRO A 33 -6.97 8.01 -22.02
C PRO A 33 -8.43 7.94 -21.57
N GLN A 34 -9.36 8.25 -22.47
CA GLN A 34 -10.80 8.20 -22.16
C GLN A 34 -11.25 6.81 -21.68
N SER A 35 -10.62 5.75 -22.16
CA SER A 35 -10.87 4.38 -21.69
C SER A 35 -10.57 4.21 -20.20
N THR A 36 -9.56 4.90 -19.66
CA THR A 36 -9.24 4.90 -18.22
C THR A 36 -10.34 5.59 -17.41
N ILE A 37 -10.78 6.77 -17.86
CA ILE A 37 -11.88 7.52 -17.21
C ILE A 37 -13.17 6.69 -17.25
N SER A 38 -13.55 6.14 -18.40
CA SER A 38 -14.74 5.30 -18.56
C SER A 38 -14.70 4.06 -17.66
N THR A 39 -13.54 3.42 -17.59
CA THR A 39 -13.33 2.23 -16.75
C THR A 39 -13.47 2.55 -15.27
N ARG A 40 -12.98 3.72 -14.83
CA ARG A 40 -13.10 4.17 -13.44
C ARG A 40 -14.52 4.60 -13.09
N ILE A 41 -15.23 5.31 -13.97
CA ILE A 41 -16.67 5.62 -13.80
C ILE A 41 -17.51 4.35 -13.65
N ARG A 42 -17.16 3.27 -14.37
CA ARG A 42 -17.81 1.95 -14.21
C ARG A 42 -17.42 1.20 -12.93
N GLY A 43 -16.68 1.85 -12.02
CA GLY A 43 -16.36 1.31 -10.71
C GLY A 43 -15.22 0.29 -10.68
N ARG A 44 -14.38 0.16 -11.73
CA ARG A 44 -13.15 -0.62 -11.55
C ARG A 44 -12.27 0.04 -10.52
N GLN A 45 -11.73 -0.75 -9.60
CA GLN A 45 -10.78 -0.30 -8.59
C GLN A 45 -9.43 0.07 -9.21
N SER A 46 -8.65 0.92 -8.53
CA SER A 46 -7.30 1.22 -9.01
C SER A 46 -6.40 -0.01 -8.90
N ASN A 47 -5.31 -0.04 -9.65
CA ASN A 47 -4.34 -1.12 -9.50
C ASN A 47 -3.77 -1.13 -8.07
N GLN A 48 -3.61 0.04 -7.44
CA GLN A 48 -3.14 0.14 -6.05
C GLN A 48 -4.16 -0.49 -5.09
N ASP A 49 -5.45 -0.16 -5.22
CA ASP A 49 -6.50 -0.75 -4.38
C ASP A 49 -6.59 -2.26 -4.62
N SER A 50 -6.52 -2.69 -5.88
CA SER A 50 -6.51 -4.11 -6.25
C SER A 50 -5.33 -4.85 -5.61
N HIS A 51 -4.16 -4.21 -5.52
CA HIS A 51 -3.00 -4.77 -4.85
C HIS A 51 -3.17 -4.81 -3.33
N VAL A 52 -3.90 -3.88 -2.71
CA VAL A 52 -4.28 -3.96 -1.29
C VAL A 52 -5.13 -5.21 -1.04
N TYR A 53 -6.13 -5.50 -1.87
CA TYR A 53 -6.93 -6.73 -1.75
C TYR A 53 -6.17 -8.03 -2.03
N GLN A 54 -5.03 -7.95 -2.73
CA GLN A 54 -4.14 -9.09 -2.95
C GLN A 54 -3.15 -9.32 -1.79
N GLN A 55 -3.08 -8.40 -0.82
CA GLN A 55 -2.24 -8.60 0.35
C GLN A 55 -2.84 -9.66 1.26
N ARG A 56 -1.97 -10.50 1.80
CA ARG A 56 -2.38 -11.58 2.71
C ARG A 56 -2.63 -11.07 4.14
N LEU A 57 -2.02 -9.94 4.48
CA LEU A 57 -2.32 -9.19 5.70
C LEU A 57 -3.26 -8.04 5.32
N THR A 58 -4.25 -7.77 6.18
CA THR A 58 -5.09 -6.58 6.02
C THR A 58 -4.29 -5.31 6.30
N LEU A 59 -4.81 -4.15 5.91
CA LEU A 59 -4.18 -2.86 6.24
C LEU A 59 -4.00 -2.68 7.75
N GLU A 60 -5.01 -3.05 8.54
CA GLU A 60 -4.96 -3.00 10.01
C GLU A 60 -3.88 -3.92 10.57
N GLN A 61 -3.69 -5.09 9.98
CA GLN A 61 -2.65 -6.03 10.38
C GLN A 61 -1.25 -5.58 9.99
N GLU A 62 -1.09 -4.95 8.82
CA GLU A 62 0.16 -4.29 8.47
C GLU A 62 0.47 -3.15 9.42
N ASP A 63 -0.53 -2.32 9.78
CA ASP A 63 -0.34 -1.21 10.71
C ASP A 63 0.01 -1.69 12.13
N PHE A 64 -0.64 -2.76 12.60
CA PHE A 64 -0.25 -3.43 13.84
C PHE A 64 1.21 -3.90 13.81
N LEU A 65 1.65 -4.51 12.70
CA LEU A 65 3.05 -4.94 12.56
C LEU A 65 4.01 -3.74 12.54
N VAL A 66 3.64 -2.64 11.90
CA VAL A 66 4.41 -1.39 11.89
C VAL A 66 4.55 -0.84 13.31
N GLN A 67 3.44 -0.76 14.04
CA GLN A 67 3.41 -0.27 15.41
C GLN A 67 4.29 -1.14 16.32
N TRP A 68 4.17 -2.46 16.21
CA TRP A 68 5.03 -3.39 16.94
C TRP A 68 6.53 -3.19 16.64
N ILE A 69 6.91 -2.94 15.38
CA ILE A 69 8.31 -2.64 15.03
C ILE A 69 8.79 -1.35 15.70
N LEU A 70 7.97 -0.29 15.67
CA LEU A 70 8.31 1.00 16.28
C LEU A 70 8.45 0.90 17.79
N GLU A 71 7.60 0.11 18.45
CA GLU A 71 7.69 -0.14 19.88
C GLU A 71 8.96 -0.89 20.27
N GLU A 72 9.39 -1.87 19.46
CA GLU A 72 10.64 -2.58 19.68
C GLU A 72 11.86 -1.66 19.46
N ASP A 73 11.83 -0.76 18.47
CA ASP A 73 12.88 0.26 18.28
C ASP A 73 12.93 1.26 19.44
N ALA A 74 11.76 1.68 19.95
CA ALA A 74 11.67 2.56 21.12
C ALA A 74 12.26 1.93 22.39
N ARG A 75 12.30 0.59 22.47
CA ARG A 75 12.96 -0.18 23.54
C ARG A 75 14.45 -0.46 23.25
N ALA A 76 15.02 0.20 22.25
CA ALA A 76 16.38 -0.03 21.75
C ALA A 76 16.64 -1.48 21.29
N PHE A 77 15.59 -2.18 20.86
CA PHE A 77 15.68 -3.55 20.37
C PHE A 77 15.02 -3.70 18.99
N PRO A 78 15.48 -2.95 17.96
CA PRO A 78 14.86 -2.98 16.65
C PRO A 78 14.87 -4.40 16.06
N PRO A 79 13.74 -4.90 15.54
CA PRO A 79 13.66 -6.25 15.03
C PRO A 79 14.46 -6.38 13.72
N SER A 80 15.11 -7.53 13.55
CA SER A 80 15.70 -7.90 12.26
C SER A 80 14.61 -8.20 11.22
N HIS A 81 14.97 -8.19 9.94
CA HIS A 81 14.05 -8.62 8.87
C HIS A 81 13.48 -10.02 9.10
N ALA A 82 14.27 -10.94 9.66
CA ALA A 82 13.82 -12.30 9.96
C ALA A 82 12.74 -12.30 11.05
N ARG A 83 12.93 -11.51 12.12
CA ARG A 83 11.97 -11.41 13.24
C ARG A 83 10.68 -10.70 12.83
N ALA A 84 10.78 -9.63 12.03
CA ALA A 84 9.61 -8.97 11.45
C ALA A 84 8.82 -9.93 10.52
N ARG A 85 9.51 -10.74 9.73
CA ARG A 85 8.91 -11.77 8.88
C ARG A 85 8.24 -12.87 9.71
N GLU A 86 8.83 -13.27 10.83
CA GLU A 86 8.24 -14.23 11.76
C GLU A 86 6.94 -13.69 12.38
N MET A 87 6.94 -12.43 12.83
CA MET A 87 5.74 -11.77 13.34
C MET A 87 4.63 -11.70 12.29
N ALA A 88 4.96 -11.35 11.04
CA ALA A 88 4.01 -11.37 9.94
C ALA A 88 3.40 -12.77 9.71
N ASN A 89 4.21 -13.83 9.76
CA ASN A 89 3.72 -15.21 9.65
C ASN A 89 2.84 -15.61 10.84
N ARG A 90 3.12 -15.10 12.04
CA ARG A 90 2.29 -15.34 13.23
C ARG A 90 0.89 -14.73 13.05
N ILE A 91 0.81 -13.48 12.57
CA ILE A 91 -0.47 -12.84 12.27
C ILE A 91 -1.26 -13.65 11.23
N LEU A 92 -0.60 -14.11 10.16
CA LEU A 92 -1.25 -14.97 9.15
C LEU A 92 -1.80 -16.27 9.74
N ARG A 93 -1.05 -16.92 10.63
CA ARG A 93 -1.51 -18.13 11.33
C ARG A 93 -2.73 -17.85 12.21
N MET A 94 -2.80 -16.69 12.84
CA MET A 94 -3.99 -16.27 13.62
C MET A 94 -5.22 -16.09 12.73
N ASN A 95 -5.03 -15.71 11.45
CA ASN A 95 -6.08 -15.66 10.45
C ASN A 95 -6.43 -17.04 9.84
N GLY A 96 -5.81 -18.13 10.29
CA GLY A 96 -5.96 -19.46 9.69
C GLY A 96 -5.17 -19.68 8.39
N ASP A 97 -4.29 -18.75 7.99
CA ASP A 97 -3.43 -18.92 6.82
C ASP A 97 -2.02 -19.41 7.26
N HIS A 98 -1.78 -20.70 7.06
CA HIS A 98 -0.53 -21.34 7.47
C HIS A 98 0.60 -21.22 6.44
N ARG A 99 0.36 -20.60 5.28
CA ARG A 99 1.41 -20.44 4.27
C ARG A 99 2.39 -19.34 4.71
N PRO A 100 3.70 -19.51 4.62
CA PRO A 100 4.64 -18.44 4.96
C PRO A 100 4.56 -17.29 3.95
N VAL A 101 4.91 -16.07 4.35
CA VAL A 101 5.07 -14.94 3.43
C VAL A 101 6.16 -15.22 2.39
N GLY A 102 6.05 -14.67 1.18
CA GLY A 102 7.01 -14.92 0.11
C GLY A 102 8.39 -14.30 0.36
N LYS A 103 9.43 -14.72 -0.38
CA LYS A 103 10.82 -14.22 -0.25
C LYS A 103 10.90 -12.69 -0.36
N HIS A 104 10.17 -12.09 -1.31
CA HIS A 104 10.18 -10.65 -1.58
C HIS A 104 9.21 -9.85 -0.70
N TRP A 105 8.45 -10.51 0.17
CA TRP A 105 7.39 -9.87 0.94
C TRP A 105 7.94 -8.75 1.84
N MET A 106 9.10 -8.97 2.47
CA MET A 106 9.72 -7.97 3.34
C MET A 106 10.15 -6.70 2.61
N ALA A 107 10.77 -6.84 1.43
CA ALA A 107 11.13 -5.69 0.60
C ALA A 107 9.87 -4.92 0.16
N ALA A 108 8.80 -5.62 -0.18
CA ALA A 108 7.52 -5.00 -0.54
C ALA A 108 6.85 -4.32 0.66
N PHE A 109 6.88 -4.93 1.84
CA PHE A 109 6.36 -4.37 3.09
C PHE A 109 7.05 -3.06 3.45
N LEU A 110 8.38 -3.00 3.41
CA LEU A 110 9.12 -1.76 3.72
C LEU A 110 8.90 -0.67 2.66
N LYS A 111 8.71 -1.05 1.40
CA LYS A 111 8.34 -0.10 0.34
C LYS A 111 6.96 0.52 0.58
N ARG A 112 6.01 -0.24 1.13
CA ARG A 112 4.68 0.26 1.52
C ARG A 112 4.71 1.07 2.82
N ASN A 113 5.61 0.71 3.74
CA ASN A 113 5.68 1.27 5.09
C ASN A 113 7.04 1.97 5.32
N PRO A 114 7.28 3.14 4.70
CA PRO A 114 8.57 3.84 4.77
C PRO A 114 8.94 4.26 6.20
N ARG A 115 7.96 4.41 7.10
CA ARG A 115 8.15 4.77 8.51
C ARG A 115 9.06 3.79 9.28
N VAL A 116 9.07 2.52 8.88
CA VAL A 116 9.87 1.47 9.52
C VAL A 116 11.03 0.97 8.66
N ALA A 117 11.18 1.51 7.44
CA ALA A 117 12.20 1.09 6.49
C ALA A 117 13.64 1.34 6.99
N SER A 118 13.86 2.41 7.76
CA SER A 118 15.16 2.75 8.37
C SER A 118 15.39 2.13 9.74
N VAL A 119 14.38 1.44 10.29
CA VAL A 119 14.37 0.86 11.64
C VAL A 119 14.64 -0.64 11.58
N VAL A 120 13.92 -1.36 10.70
CA VAL A 120 14.07 -2.81 10.55
C VAL A 120 15.47 -3.15 10.04
N GLY A 121 16.15 -4.06 10.72
CA GLY A 121 17.48 -4.52 10.31
C GLY A 121 18.64 -3.60 10.70
N ARG A 122 18.40 -2.53 11.46
CA ARG A 122 19.48 -1.76 12.10
C ARG A 122 20.27 -2.69 13.04
N LYS A 123 21.60 -2.70 12.90
CA LYS A 123 22.46 -3.42 13.84
C LYS A 123 22.47 -2.69 15.17
N ILE A 124 22.27 -3.41 16.26
CA ILE A 124 22.54 -2.89 17.60
C ILE A 124 24.07 -2.85 17.73
N GLU A 125 24.65 -1.66 17.82
CA GLU A 125 26.05 -1.49 18.25
C GLU A 125 26.09 -1.94 19.72
N ALA A 126 26.73 -3.08 19.99
CA ALA A 126 26.98 -3.52 21.36
C ALA A 126 28.07 -2.62 21.96
N ALA A 127 27.75 -1.93 23.06
CA ALA A 127 28.69 -1.17 23.88
C ALA A 127 29.52 -2.10 24.77
#